data_AF-A0A892YI89-F1
#
_entry.id   AF-A0A892YI89-F1
#
_cell.length_a   1.000
_cell.length_b   1.000
_cell.length_c   1.000
_cell.angle_alpha   90.00
_cell.angle_beta   90.00
_cell.angle_gamma   90.00
#
_symmetry.space_group_name_H-M   'P 1'
#
loop_
_entity.id
_entity.type
_entity.pdbx_description
1 polymer ?
#
loop_
_entity_poly.entity_id
_entity_poly.type
_entity_poly.pdbx_seq_one_letter_code
_entity_poly.pdbx_strand_id
1 'polypeptide(L)'
;EMPNLEHHYAIIGMSIVRDDYPLYFDGVNEKGVGMAGLNFDGPAHYFPVQEGKDNIASFELVPYILAAASSVAEAKKLLSNANIANINFSDKLQAAPLHWIIADKTGASVTVESTAKGLNVYDNPVGVLTNNPEFPRQLLNLSNYRS
;
A
#
# COMPACT_ATOMS: atom_id res chain seq x y z
N GLU A 1 15.39 -2.90 -7.48
CA GLU A 1 15.65 -1.83 -6.49
C GLU A 1 14.52 -0.81 -6.59
N MET A 2 14.30 0.00 -5.55
CA MET A 2 13.27 1.03 -5.57
C MET A 2 13.66 2.13 -6.59
N PRO A 3 12.73 2.67 -7.39
CA PRO A 3 13.04 3.75 -8.32
C PRO A 3 13.52 5.01 -7.58
N ASN A 4 14.59 5.64 -8.07
CA ASN A 4 14.97 6.97 -7.58
C ASN A 4 14.02 8.03 -8.16
N LEU A 5 13.49 8.91 -7.32
CA LEU A 5 12.57 9.97 -7.72
C LEU A 5 13.35 11.30 -7.83
N GLU A 6 13.45 11.87 -9.03
CA GLU A 6 14.09 13.20 -9.23
C GLU A 6 13.32 14.32 -8.53
N HIS A 7 12.00 14.17 -8.43
CA HIS A 7 11.09 15.05 -7.71
C HIS A 7 10.08 14.22 -6.93
N HIS A 8 9.72 14.68 -5.74
CA HIS A 8 8.67 14.07 -4.93
C HIS A 8 7.67 15.12 -4.45
N TYR A 9 6.43 14.70 -4.29
CA TYR A 9 5.41 15.50 -3.60
C TYR A 9 5.75 15.65 -2.12
N ALA A 10 5.33 16.75 -1.50
CA ALA A 10 5.36 16.91 -0.06
C ALA A 10 4.38 15.94 0.62
N ILE A 11 4.81 15.32 1.72
CA ILE A 11 4.07 14.29 2.45
C ILE A 11 3.93 14.71 3.92
N ILE A 12 2.73 14.53 4.49
CA ILE A 12 2.49 14.61 5.94
C ILE A 12 1.74 13.35 6.38
N GLY A 13 2.11 12.78 7.52
CA GLY A 13 1.54 11.52 7.98
C GLY A 13 2.15 11.05 9.30
N MET A 14 1.66 9.92 9.80
CA MET A 14 2.18 9.29 11.01
C MET A 14 3.31 8.33 10.67
N SER A 15 4.44 8.46 11.37
CA SER A 15 5.59 7.58 11.20
C SER A 15 6.40 7.46 12.49
N ILE A 16 7.29 6.47 12.52
CA ILE A 16 8.41 6.43 13.48
C ILE A 16 9.70 6.56 12.67
N VAL A 17 10.59 7.45 13.10
CA VAL A 17 11.93 7.55 12.51
C VAL A 17 12.87 6.53 13.17
N ARG A 18 13.53 5.72 12.34
CA ARG A 18 14.55 4.74 12.72
C ARG A 18 15.69 4.81 11.73
N ASP A 19 16.92 4.89 12.21
CA ASP A 19 18.13 4.97 11.37
C ASP A 19 18.00 6.03 10.25
N ASP A 20 17.53 7.22 10.63
CA ASP A 20 17.23 8.36 9.75
C ASP A 20 16.22 8.07 8.61
N TYR A 21 15.49 6.96 8.70
CA TYR A 21 14.44 6.57 7.76
C TYR A 21 13.05 6.69 8.40
N PRO A 22 12.10 7.42 7.79
CA PRO A 22 10.72 7.52 8.28
C PRO A 22 9.89 6.30 7.87
N LEU A 23 9.50 5.48 8.85
CA LEU A 23 8.61 4.32 8.66
C LEU A 23 7.16 4.77 8.78
N TYR A 24 6.54 5.16 7.66
CA TYR A 24 5.16 5.64 7.62
C TYR A 24 4.14 4.53 7.83
N PHE A 25 3.14 4.81 8.65
CA PHE A 25 1.92 3.98 8.79
C PHE A 25 0.83 4.47 7.84
N ASP A 26 0.68 5.78 7.77
CA ASP A 26 -0.31 6.48 6.95
C ASP A 26 0.17 7.90 6.62
N GLY A 27 -0.46 8.51 5.61
CA GLY A 27 -0.23 9.90 5.29
C GLY A 27 -1.04 10.39 4.10
N VAL A 28 -0.88 11.67 3.80
CA VAL A 28 -1.42 12.37 2.63
C VAL A 28 -0.33 13.20 1.98
N ASN A 29 -0.44 13.41 0.67
CA ASN A 29 0.44 14.31 -0.08
C ASN A 29 -0.24 15.61 -0.49
N GLU A 30 0.55 16.58 -0.95
CA GLU A 30 0.07 17.89 -1.42
C GLU A 30 -0.91 17.83 -2.60
N LYS A 31 -1.00 16.70 -3.31
CA LYS A 31 -1.93 16.50 -4.43
C LYS A 31 -3.31 16.02 -3.99
N GLY A 32 -3.44 15.61 -2.72
CA GLY A 32 -4.65 15.08 -2.12
C GLY A 32 -4.81 13.56 -2.28
N VAL A 33 -3.71 12.83 -2.44
CA VAL A 33 -3.69 11.36 -2.33
C VAL A 33 -3.38 11.00 -0.87
N GLY A 34 -4.19 10.11 -0.30
CA GLY A 34 -3.99 9.53 1.01
C GLY A 34 -3.77 8.02 0.92
N MET A 35 -2.96 7.49 1.83
CA MET A 35 -2.68 6.06 1.91
C MET A 35 -2.47 5.65 3.37
N ALA A 36 -2.94 4.45 3.74
CA ALA A 36 -2.72 3.85 5.05
C ALA A 36 -2.42 2.36 4.93
N GLY A 37 -1.47 1.86 5.72
CA GLY A 37 -1.18 0.44 5.91
C GLY A 37 -1.87 -0.12 7.15
N LEU A 38 -2.56 -1.25 7.00
CA LEU A 38 -3.29 -1.92 8.07
C LEU A 38 -2.85 -3.38 8.18
N ASN A 39 -3.02 -3.99 9.36
CA ASN A 39 -2.64 -5.38 9.60
C ASN A 39 -3.35 -6.37 8.65
N PHE A 40 -2.61 -7.33 8.10
CA PHE A 40 -3.11 -8.34 7.16
C PHE A 40 -2.46 -9.71 7.40
N ASP A 41 -2.42 -10.11 8.66
CA ASP A 41 -1.75 -11.33 9.12
C ASP A 41 -2.38 -12.61 8.55
N GLY A 42 -1.56 -13.54 8.05
CA GLY A 42 -2.00 -14.77 7.40
C GLY A 42 -1.98 -14.73 5.87
N PRO A 43 -2.83 -13.95 5.18
CA PRO A 43 -2.84 -13.90 3.72
C PRO A 43 -1.68 -13.10 3.10
N ALA A 44 -1.07 -12.18 3.85
CA ALA A 44 0.04 -11.38 3.37
C ALA A 44 1.19 -12.26 2.88
N HIS A 45 1.66 -11.98 1.66
CA HIS A 45 2.79 -12.67 1.06
C HIS A 45 3.67 -11.68 0.30
N TYR A 46 4.96 -11.66 0.63
CA TYR A 46 5.95 -10.84 -0.05
C TYR A 46 6.93 -11.73 -0.80
N PHE A 47 7.34 -11.29 -1.99
CA PHE A 47 8.10 -12.11 -2.92
C PHE A 47 9.60 -11.79 -2.84
N PRO A 48 10.49 -12.70 -3.26
CA PRO A 48 11.87 -12.32 -3.53
C PRO A 48 11.96 -11.16 -4.53
N VAL A 49 13.12 -10.50 -4.59
CA VAL A 49 13.39 -9.49 -5.62
C VAL A 49 13.24 -10.11 -7.01
N GLN A 50 12.53 -9.41 -7.91
CA GLN A 50 12.25 -9.83 -9.28
C GLN A 50 12.87 -8.86 -10.29
N GLU A 51 13.56 -9.40 -11.29
CA GLU A 51 14.11 -8.61 -12.39
C GLU A 51 12.97 -7.97 -13.22
N GLY A 52 13.18 -6.73 -13.67
CA GLY A 52 12.20 -5.97 -14.45
C GLY A 52 11.00 -5.42 -13.66
N LYS A 53 10.94 -5.64 -12.34
CA LYS A 53 9.90 -5.10 -11.44
C LYS A 53 10.42 -3.95 -10.58
N ASP A 54 9.50 -3.08 -10.18
CA ASP A 54 9.75 -2.10 -9.14
C ASP A 54 9.65 -2.82 -7.79
N ASN A 55 10.81 -3.16 -7.22
CA ASN A 55 10.88 -3.95 -5.99
C ASN A 55 10.82 -3.00 -4.79
N ILE A 56 9.72 -3.08 -4.05
CA ILE A 56 9.37 -2.14 -2.98
C ILE A 56 9.14 -2.95 -1.70
N ALA A 57 9.88 -2.67 -0.64
CA ALA A 57 9.63 -3.28 0.66
C ALA A 57 8.30 -2.76 1.26
N SER A 58 7.68 -3.52 2.16
CA SER A 58 6.36 -3.13 2.71
C SER A 58 6.38 -1.78 3.43
N PHE A 59 7.49 -1.42 4.08
CA PHE A 59 7.69 -0.13 4.76
C PHE A 59 7.99 1.04 3.80
N GLU A 60 8.32 0.76 2.55
CA GLU A 60 8.59 1.77 1.51
C GLU A 60 7.33 2.14 0.72
N LEU A 61 6.29 1.30 0.74
CA LEU A 61 5.15 1.46 -0.17
C LEU A 61 4.34 2.73 0.10
N VAL A 62 4.07 3.06 1.38
CA VAL A 62 3.35 4.29 1.75
C VAL A 62 4.09 5.55 1.26
N PRO A 63 5.37 5.79 1.62
CA PRO A 63 6.07 6.97 1.15
C PRO A 63 6.28 6.94 -0.38
N TYR A 64 6.51 5.78 -1.00
CA TYR A 64 6.67 5.67 -2.45
C TYR A 64 5.43 6.15 -3.22
N ILE A 65 4.25 5.65 -2.85
CA ILE A 65 3.00 6.05 -3.51
C ILE A 65 2.72 7.54 -3.26
N LEU A 66 2.87 8.01 -2.01
CA LEU A 66 2.61 9.41 -1.67
C LEU A 66 3.62 10.37 -2.29
N ALA A 67 4.86 9.94 -2.55
CA ALA A 67 5.88 10.74 -3.22
C ALA A 67 5.61 10.92 -4.72
N ALA A 68 5.00 9.93 -5.38
CA ALA A 68 4.94 9.85 -6.84
C ALA A 68 3.53 9.96 -7.45
N ALA A 69 2.45 9.67 -6.72
CA ALA A 69 1.09 9.68 -7.27
C ALA A 69 0.33 10.97 -6.95
N SER A 70 -0.33 11.56 -7.95
CA SER A 70 -1.24 12.71 -7.79
C SER A 70 -2.73 12.34 -7.78
N SER A 71 -3.05 11.07 -8.05
CA SER A 71 -4.39 10.48 -8.02
C SER A 71 -4.33 8.97 -7.77
N VAL A 72 -5.48 8.36 -7.43
CA VAL A 72 -5.64 6.90 -7.35
C VAL A 72 -5.33 6.24 -8.70
N ALA A 73 -5.69 6.88 -9.82
CA ALA A 73 -5.38 6.36 -11.15
C ALA A 73 -3.86 6.24 -11.39
N GLU A 74 -3.09 7.24 -10.98
CA GLU A 74 -1.62 7.18 -11.05
C GLU A 74 -1.03 6.16 -10.06
N ALA A 75 -1.60 6.06 -8.84
CA ALA A 75 -1.19 5.03 -7.89
C ALA A 75 -1.38 3.61 -8.47
N LYS A 76 -2.53 3.34 -9.13
CA LYS A 76 -2.77 2.07 -9.83
C LYS A 76 -1.72 1.81 -10.93
N LYS A 77 -1.30 2.85 -11.65
CA LYS A 77 -0.25 2.73 -12.68
C LYS A 77 1.10 2.35 -12.06
N LEU A 78 1.51 2.99 -10.96
CA LEU A 78 2.74 2.63 -10.23
C LEU A 78 2.70 1.18 -9.74
N LEU A 79 1.55 0.76 -9.20
CA LEU A 79 1.37 -0.60 -8.68
C LEU A 79 1.37 -1.68 -9.78
N SER A 80 1.08 -1.34 -11.03
CA SER A 80 1.03 -2.31 -12.14
C SER A 80 2.37 -3.01 -12.43
N ASN A 81 3.47 -2.36 -12.08
CA ASN A 81 4.82 -2.91 -12.21
C ASN A 81 5.49 -3.21 -10.85
N ALA A 82 4.78 -3.00 -9.75
CA ALA A 82 5.32 -3.21 -8.41
C ALA A 82 5.45 -4.70 -8.05
N ASN A 83 6.50 -5.02 -7.33
CA ASN A 83 6.70 -6.25 -6.58
C ASN A 83 6.88 -5.89 -5.10
N ILE A 84 6.00 -6.38 -4.23
CA ILE A 84 6.19 -6.18 -2.79
C ILE A 84 7.24 -7.19 -2.32
N ALA A 85 8.44 -6.68 -2.11
CA ALA A 85 9.62 -7.48 -1.86
C ALA A 85 9.71 -7.90 -0.40
N ASN A 86 10.11 -9.15 -0.15
CA ASN A 86 10.35 -9.72 1.17
C ASN A 86 11.68 -9.21 1.73
N ILE A 87 11.70 -7.93 2.06
CA ILE A 87 12.86 -7.21 2.60
C ILE A 87 12.48 -6.72 3.99
N ASN A 88 13.24 -7.17 4.99
CA ASN A 88 13.14 -6.64 6.34
C ASN A 88 13.77 -5.25 6.40
N PHE A 89 13.24 -4.37 7.24
CA PHE A 89 13.89 -3.08 7.50
C PHE A 89 15.24 -3.29 8.18
N SER A 90 15.31 -4.21 9.13
CA SER A 90 16.55 -4.67 9.76
C SER A 90 16.36 -6.07 10.35
N ASP A 91 17.44 -6.68 10.86
CA ASP A 91 17.37 -7.96 11.58
C ASP A 91 16.42 -7.94 12.79
N LYS A 92 16.20 -6.76 13.39
CA LYS A 92 15.31 -6.58 14.54
C LYS A 92 13.89 -6.16 14.15
N LEU A 93 13.71 -5.63 12.94
CA LEU A 93 12.45 -5.11 12.44
C LEU A 93 12.10 -5.82 11.13
N GLN A 94 11.43 -6.95 11.30
CA GLN A 94 10.94 -7.76 10.19
C GLN A 94 9.79 -7.06 9.46
N ALA A 95 9.58 -7.42 8.19
CA ALA A 95 8.49 -6.89 7.39
C ALA A 95 7.13 -7.22 8.04
N ALA A 96 6.37 -6.20 8.42
CA ALA A 96 5.03 -6.37 8.96
C ALA A 96 4.06 -6.89 7.87
N PRO A 97 3.11 -7.79 8.21
CA PRO A 97 2.09 -8.26 7.28
C PRO A 97 1.02 -7.18 7.11
N LEU A 98 1.02 -6.51 5.96
CA LEU A 98 0.18 -5.34 5.70
C LEU A 98 -0.63 -5.51 4.41
N HIS A 99 -1.78 -4.86 4.41
CA HIS A 99 -2.51 -4.45 3.21
C HIS A 99 -2.77 -2.95 3.29
N TRP A 100 -3.17 -2.34 2.18
CA TRP A 100 -3.26 -0.89 2.11
C TRP A 100 -4.56 -0.41 1.50
N ILE A 101 -5.02 0.74 1.96
CA ILE A 101 -6.06 1.53 1.29
C ILE A 101 -5.43 2.80 0.75
N ILE A 102 -5.80 3.18 -0.47
CA ILE A 102 -5.40 4.42 -1.13
C ILE A 102 -6.67 5.14 -1.56
N ALA A 103 -6.78 6.44 -1.27
CA ALA A 103 -7.89 7.28 -1.71
C ALA A 103 -7.40 8.63 -2.20
N ASP A 104 -8.20 9.33 -3.00
CA ASP A 104 -7.90 10.71 -3.41
C ASP A 104 -9.11 11.65 -3.27
N LYS A 105 -8.85 12.94 -3.50
CA LYS A 105 -9.84 14.03 -3.42
C LYS A 105 -11.06 13.89 -4.36
N THR A 106 -11.03 12.98 -5.33
CA THR A 106 -12.18 12.70 -6.20
C THR A 106 -13.19 11.77 -5.53
N GLY A 107 -12.81 11.12 -4.43
CA GLY A 107 -13.58 10.07 -3.78
C GLY A 107 -13.26 8.67 -4.30
N ALA A 108 -12.36 8.53 -5.28
CA ALA A 108 -11.84 7.24 -5.71
C ALA A 108 -11.06 6.57 -4.57
N SER A 109 -11.20 5.25 -4.44
CA SER A 109 -10.49 4.44 -3.45
C SER A 109 -10.15 3.06 -4.01
N VAL A 110 -9.00 2.54 -3.61
CA VAL A 110 -8.55 1.18 -3.92
C VAL A 110 -7.98 0.49 -2.69
N THR A 111 -8.15 -0.83 -2.65
CA THR A 111 -7.50 -1.72 -1.68
C THR A 111 -6.38 -2.49 -2.39
N VAL A 112 -5.21 -2.55 -1.76
CA VAL A 112 -4.01 -3.22 -2.27
C VAL A 112 -3.64 -4.38 -1.34
N GLU A 113 -3.63 -5.61 -1.86
CA GLU A 113 -3.33 -6.83 -1.10
C GLU A 113 -2.29 -7.67 -1.84
N SER A 114 -1.12 -7.88 -1.21
CA SER A 114 -0.13 -8.82 -1.71
C SER A 114 -0.37 -10.20 -1.09
N THR A 115 -0.79 -11.17 -1.90
CA THR A 115 -1.08 -12.55 -1.49
C THR A 115 -0.20 -13.53 -2.24
N ALA A 116 -0.26 -14.82 -1.90
CA ALA A 116 0.46 -15.86 -2.63
C ALA A 116 0.11 -15.93 -4.14
N LYS A 117 -1.01 -15.31 -4.55
CA LYS A 117 -1.42 -15.20 -5.97
C LYS A 117 -0.83 -13.97 -6.68
N GLY A 118 -0.19 -13.07 -5.95
CA GLY A 118 0.40 -11.84 -6.48
C GLY A 118 -0.13 -10.57 -5.79
N LEU A 119 0.27 -9.42 -6.34
CA LEU A 119 -0.21 -8.11 -5.91
C LEU A 119 -1.57 -7.82 -6.56
N ASN A 120 -2.60 -7.67 -5.74
CA ASN A 120 -3.96 -7.38 -6.17
C ASN A 120 -4.31 -5.93 -5.85
N VAL A 121 -4.95 -5.25 -6.80
CA VAL A 121 -5.44 -3.88 -6.63
C VAL A 121 -6.92 -3.87 -6.97
N TYR A 122 -7.76 -3.74 -5.95
CA TYR A 122 -9.21 -3.76 -6.07
C TYR A 122 -9.77 -2.35 -6.02
N ASP A 123 -10.70 -2.01 -6.91
CA ASP A 123 -11.53 -0.83 -6.70
C ASP A 123 -12.34 -1.01 -5.40
N ASN A 124 -12.32 0.00 -4.54
CA ASN A 124 -12.99 -0.01 -3.24
C ASN A 124 -14.16 0.99 -3.25
N PRO A 125 -15.34 0.59 -3.76
CA PRO A 125 -16.49 1.49 -3.87
C PRO A 125 -17.12 1.86 -2.52
N VAL A 126 -16.72 1.18 -1.44
CA VAL A 126 -17.25 1.44 -0.08
C VAL A 126 -16.34 2.33 0.76
N GLY A 127 -15.09 2.55 0.34
CA GLY A 127 -14.14 3.43 1.02
C GLY A 127 -13.72 2.97 2.42
N VAL A 128 -13.93 1.69 2.74
CA VAL A 128 -13.65 1.10 4.06
C VAL A 128 -12.68 -0.08 3.88
N LEU A 129 -11.74 -0.20 4.81
CA LEU A 129 -10.83 -1.34 4.93
C LEU A 129 -10.52 -1.61 6.41
N THR A 130 -10.47 -2.88 6.82
CA THR A 130 -10.02 -3.28 8.15
C THR A 130 -8.82 -4.22 8.09
N ASN A 131 -8.99 -5.53 8.31
CA ASN A 131 -7.90 -6.51 8.33
C ASN A 131 -8.30 -7.74 7.50
N ASN A 132 -8.50 -8.89 8.15
CA ASN A 132 -8.90 -10.12 7.48
C ASN A 132 -10.41 -10.29 7.43
N PRO A 133 -10.96 -11.05 6.45
CA PRO A 133 -10.26 -11.77 5.36
C PRO A 133 -9.88 -10.86 4.17
N GLU A 134 -9.32 -11.42 3.08
CA GLU A 134 -9.11 -10.70 1.80
C GLU A 134 -10.34 -9.87 1.38
N PHE A 135 -10.08 -8.69 0.81
CA PHE A 135 -11.07 -7.66 0.50
C PHE A 135 -12.28 -8.15 -0.32
N PRO A 136 -12.14 -9.00 -1.36
CA PRO A 136 -13.30 -9.52 -2.09
C PRO A 136 -14.30 -10.25 -1.20
N ARG A 137 -13.83 -10.93 -0.15
CA ARG A 137 -14.71 -11.62 0.82
C ARG A 137 -15.38 -10.63 1.77
N GLN A 138 -14.69 -9.56 2.16
CA GLN A 138 -15.30 -8.47 2.94
C GLN A 138 -16.43 -7.80 2.14
N LEU A 139 -16.18 -7.50 0.86
CA LEU A 139 -17.16 -6.90 -0.04
C LEU A 139 -18.37 -7.81 -0.25
N LEU A 140 -18.15 -9.11 -0.46
CA LEU A 140 -19.24 -10.09 -0.56
C LEU A 140 -20.09 -10.14 0.72
N ASN A 141 -19.44 -10.08 1.89
CA ASN A 141 -20.12 -10.15 3.19
C ASN A 141 -21.12 -9.01 3.41
N LEU A 142 -20.90 -7.83 2.79
CA LEU A 142 -21.88 -6.74 2.85
C LEU A 142 -23.25 -7.14 2.30
N SER A 143 -23.31 -8.11 1.37
CA SER A 143 -24.58 -8.61 0.82
C SER A 143 -25.50 -9.21 1.89
N ASN A 144 -24.95 -9.70 3.01
CA ASN A 144 -25.72 -10.26 4.12
C ASN A 144 -26.47 -9.19 4.93
N TYR A 145 -26.18 -7.91 4.73
CA TYR A 145 -26.71 -6.80 5.51
C TYR A 145 -27.50 -5.79 4.66
N ARG A 146 -27.84 -6.16 3.42
CA ARG A 146 -28.73 -5.36 2.57
C ARG A 146 -30.16 -5.54 3.08
N SER A 147 -30.81 -4.42 3.44
CA SER A 147 -32.24 -4.34 3.75
C SER A 147 -33.10 -4.46 2.51
#